data_AF-A0A850DSJ2-F1
#
_entry.id   AF-A0A850DSJ2-F1
#
_cell.length_a   1.000
_cell.length_b   1.000
_cell.length_c   1.000
_cell.angle_alpha   90.00
_cell.angle_beta   90.00
_cell.angle_gamma   90.00
#
_symmetry.space_group_name_H-M   'P 1'
#
loop_
_entity.id
_entity.type
_entity.pdbx_description
1 polymer ?
#
loop_
_entity_poly.entity_id
_entity_poly.type
_entity_poly.pdbx_seq_one_letter_code
_entity_poly.pdbx_strand_id
1 'polypeptide(L)'
;MDDVEFARVAAEFGPGSALLVEPGSSAAAHVPARWAGVAGGLDSAARRSAAVALWNLDMLVELTPRFAAVLGECLDDVRVCLLRGDWVLLYALRKPFQPHEFRIGWDPDTFGADEPAHWNALPQALRVFLGTVHAGFTDLDGISFGPTRPRDMLTYEALDLVARVRNWEAGEDIAGSRATLVAKGMGDTRYFVSPDLPGGTIGWEADGNMDKPLDLPQALDDLMSYGFQLERDLPPAPAAPAPTPDELRRAIESVPRAARAVVWNRELTENAARARTRDLVAQLLDGLGGQMVLRTDDGPNGETVLPFDDDAGNIYQVDRLETRYFLDPPPPDRADIYPSVIVRIWERHGWKVTLAADAAGIVARAQTSDWYELTVTHRDDTLRLSVASPGFHRSP
;
A
#
# COMPACT_ATOMS: atom_id res chain seq x y z
N MET A 1 -0.02 -17.07 8.45
CA MET A 1 -0.94 -16.05 7.93
C MET A 1 -2.22 -16.35 8.66
N ASP A 2 -2.55 -15.56 9.68
CA ASP A 2 -3.80 -15.77 10.43
C ASP A 2 -4.95 -15.51 9.46
N ASP A 3 -5.84 -16.48 9.30
CA ASP A 3 -7.01 -16.32 8.45
C ASP A 3 -7.90 -15.21 9.03
N VAL A 4 -8.20 -14.18 8.23
CA VAL A 4 -9.09 -13.10 8.64
C VAL A 4 -10.51 -13.66 8.80
N GLU A 5 -11.06 -13.59 10.02
CA GLU A 5 -12.35 -14.19 10.36
C GLU A 5 -13.56 -13.33 9.95
N PHE A 6 -13.72 -13.03 8.65
CA PHE A 6 -14.87 -12.26 8.16
C PHE A 6 -16.22 -12.87 8.58
N ALA A 7 -16.33 -14.19 8.64
CA ALA A 7 -17.56 -14.88 9.02
C ALA A 7 -17.98 -14.58 10.48
N ARG A 8 -17.01 -14.42 11.39
CA ARG A 8 -17.26 -14.01 12.78
C ARG A 8 -17.86 -12.63 12.81
N VAL A 9 -17.26 -11.68 12.10
CA VAL A 9 -17.72 -10.28 12.04
C VAL A 9 -19.08 -10.15 11.37
N ALA A 10 -19.32 -10.89 10.28
CA ALA A 10 -20.64 -10.92 9.65
C ALA A 10 -21.73 -11.39 10.63
N ALA A 11 -21.41 -12.34 11.51
CA ALA A 11 -22.34 -12.81 12.54
C ALA A 11 -22.63 -11.77 13.65
N GLU A 12 -21.74 -10.81 13.89
CA GLU A 12 -21.93 -9.74 14.90
C GLU A 12 -23.09 -8.80 14.54
N PHE A 13 -23.42 -8.66 13.25
CA PHE A 13 -24.60 -7.88 12.80
C PHE A 13 -25.94 -8.57 13.10
N GLY A 14 -25.91 -9.81 13.56
CA GLY A 14 -27.08 -10.63 13.86
C GLY A 14 -27.49 -11.57 12.72
N PRO A 15 -28.29 -12.61 13.02
CA PRO A 15 -28.66 -13.64 12.06
C PRO A 15 -29.39 -13.06 10.83
N GLY A 16 -28.87 -13.34 9.64
CA GLY A 16 -29.47 -12.90 8.37
C GLY A 16 -29.27 -11.41 8.03
N SER A 17 -28.58 -10.65 8.90
CA SER A 17 -28.30 -9.23 8.65
C SER A 17 -27.17 -9.03 7.64
N ALA A 18 -26.22 -9.95 7.56
CA ALA A 18 -25.05 -9.84 6.70
C ALA A 18 -24.80 -11.15 5.94
N LEU A 19 -24.47 -11.04 4.66
CA LEU A 19 -24.09 -12.16 3.80
C LEU A 19 -22.78 -11.83 3.09
N LEU A 20 -21.72 -12.57 3.44
CA LEU A 20 -20.44 -12.49 2.72
C LEU A 20 -20.60 -13.09 1.33
N VAL A 21 -20.05 -12.40 0.34
CA VAL A 21 -20.05 -12.85 -1.06
C VAL A 21 -18.78 -13.60 -1.34
N GLU A 22 -18.91 -14.91 -1.57
CA GLU A 22 -17.79 -15.72 -2.03
C GLU A 22 -17.53 -15.53 -3.53
N PRO A 23 -16.26 -15.51 -3.97
CA PRO A 23 -15.92 -15.50 -5.39
C PRO A 23 -16.60 -16.64 -6.14
N GLY A 24 -17.23 -16.32 -7.28
CA GLY A 24 -17.93 -17.29 -8.12
C GLY A 24 -19.31 -17.74 -7.60
N SER A 25 -19.78 -17.22 -6.46
CA SER A 25 -21.14 -17.45 -6.00
C SER A 25 -22.18 -16.76 -6.90
N SER A 26 -23.44 -17.20 -6.85
CA SER A 26 -24.54 -16.51 -7.57
C SER A 26 -24.77 -15.08 -7.06
N ALA A 27 -24.43 -14.80 -5.81
CA ALA A 27 -24.48 -13.45 -5.24
C ALA A 27 -23.43 -12.52 -5.90
N ALA A 28 -22.27 -13.05 -6.29
CA ALA A 28 -21.22 -12.28 -6.97
C ALA A 28 -21.70 -11.66 -8.30
N ALA A 29 -22.67 -12.28 -8.99
CA ALA A 29 -23.26 -11.75 -10.22
C ALA A 29 -24.09 -10.47 -10.01
N HIS A 30 -24.48 -10.18 -8.76
CA HIS A 30 -25.32 -9.03 -8.39
C HIS A 30 -24.52 -7.92 -7.69
N VAL A 31 -23.22 -8.13 -7.47
CA VAL A 31 -22.34 -7.11 -6.87
C VAL A 31 -22.22 -5.92 -7.82
N PRO A 32 -22.20 -4.68 -7.31
CA PRO A 32 -21.98 -3.50 -8.13
C PRO A 32 -20.75 -3.64 -9.03
N ALA A 33 -20.88 -3.29 -10.31
CA ALA A 33 -19.84 -3.51 -11.30
C ALA A 33 -18.47 -2.90 -10.91
N ARG A 34 -18.49 -1.74 -10.24
CA ARG A 34 -17.31 -1.07 -9.67
C ARG A 34 -16.51 -1.95 -8.71
N TRP A 35 -17.16 -2.90 -8.02
CA TRP A 35 -16.53 -3.80 -7.06
C TRP A 35 -16.27 -5.20 -7.61
N ALA A 36 -16.48 -5.43 -8.91
CA ALA A 36 -16.26 -6.72 -9.55
C ALA A 36 -14.82 -7.24 -9.34
N GLY A 37 -13.82 -6.35 -9.34
CA GLY A 37 -12.43 -6.70 -9.04
C GLY A 37 -12.22 -7.25 -7.62
N VAL A 38 -12.96 -6.72 -6.64
CA VAL A 38 -12.92 -7.21 -5.26
C VAL A 38 -13.70 -8.53 -5.14
N ALA A 39 -14.89 -8.63 -5.75
CA ALA A 39 -15.70 -9.85 -5.72
C ALA A 39 -15.04 -11.04 -6.44
N GLY A 40 -14.33 -10.78 -7.54
CA GLY A 40 -13.64 -11.79 -8.35
C GLY A 40 -12.21 -12.10 -7.90
N GLY A 41 -11.64 -11.34 -6.96
CA GLY A 41 -10.26 -11.52 -6.49
C GLY A 41 -10.08 -12.85 -5.76
N LEU A 42 -9.23 -13.72 -6.29
CA LEU A 42 -8.99 -15.06 -5.77
C LEU A 42 -8.21 -15.08 -4.44
N ASP A 43 -7.34 -14.09 -4.23
CA ASP A 43 -6.55 -13.93 -3.02
C ASP A 43 -6.72 -12.52 -2.41
N SER A 44 -6.25 -12.35 -1.18
CA SER A 44 -6.38 -11.08 -0.45
C SER A 44 -5.56 -9.96 -1.09
N ALA A 45 -4.42 -10.26 -1.72
CA ALA A 45 -3.61 -9.24 -2.38
C ALA A 45 -4.36 -8.61 -3.57
N ALA A 46 -4.99 -9.42 -4.41
CA ALA A 46 -5.80 -8.95 -5.52
C ALA A 46 -6.99 -8.11 -5.04
N ARG A 47 -7.71 -8.56 -3.99
CA ARG A 47 -8.86 -7.83 -3.43
C ARG A 47 -8.48 -6.50 -2.81
N ARG A 48 -7.37 -6.44 -2.07
CA ARG A 48 -6.82 -5.19 -1.53
C ARG A 48 -6.45 -4.21 -2.62
N SER A 49 -5.70 -4.66 -3.62
CA SER A 49 -5.28 -3.81 -4.74
C SER A 49 -6.50 -3.23 -5.47
N ALA A 50 -7.50 -4.08 -5.76
CA ALA A 50 -8.75 -3.64 -6.38
C ALA A 50 -9.51 -2.63 -5.49
N ALA A 51 -9.60 -2.88 -4.18
CA ALA A 51 -10.33 -2.00 -3.26
C ALA A 51 -9.64 -0.66 -3.03
N VAL A 52 -8.30 -0.63 -2.96
CA VAL A 52 -7.51 0.61 -2.83
C VAL A 52 -7.57 1.44 -4.11
N ALA A 53 -7.57 0.78 -5.28
CA ALA A 53 -7.71 1.47 -6.57
C ALA A 53 -9.04 2.20 -6.76
N LEU A 54 -10.06 1.93 -5.92
CA LEU A 54 -11.31 2.68 -5.91
C LEU A 54 -11.17 4.06 -5.26
N TRP A 55 -10.19 4.25 -4.39
CA TRP A 55 -10.06 5.50 -3.63
C TRP A 55 -9.59 6.65 -4.51
N ASN A 56 -10.21 7.81 -4.34
CA ASN A 56 -9.80 9.04 -5.02
C ASN A 56 -8.43 9.49 -4.49
N LEU A 57 -7.53 9.87 -5.40
CA LEU A 57 -6.20 10.35 -5.04
C LEU A 57 -6.28 11.58 -4.13
N ASP A 58 -7.19 12.51 -4.41
CA ASP A 58 -7.37 13.73 -3.62
C ASP A 58 -7.82 13.40 -2.18
N MET A 59 -8.68 12.39 -2.00
CA MET A 59 -9.05 11.92 -0.66
C MET A 59 -7.82 11.40 0.09
N LEU A 60 -7.04 10.53 -0.55
CA LEU A 60 -5.88 9.91 0.10
C LEU A 60 -4.71 10.87 0.32
N VAL A 61 -4.48 11.83 -0.56
CA VAL A 61 -3.30 12.70 -0.51
C VAL A 61 -3.60 14.02 0.22
N GLU A 62 -4.76 14.62 -0.01
CA GLU A 62 -5.09 15.94 0.54
C GLU A 62 -5.79 15.85 1.90
N LEU A 63 -6.66 14.84 2.09
CA LEU A 63 -7.47 14.73 3.31
C LEU A 63 -6.97 13.68 4.28
N THR A 64 -6.51 12.52 3.80
CA THR A 64 -6.17 11.41 4.69
C THR A 64 -4.83 10.73 4.36
N PRO A 65 -3.70 11.47 4.33
CA PRO A 65 -2.39 10.92 3.99
C PRO A 65 -1.89 9.86 4.99
N ARG A 66 -2.20 10.00 6.27
CA ARG A 66 -1.88 8.97 7.28
C ARG A 66 -2.76 7.74 7.08
N PHE A 67 -4.04 7.90 6.80
CA PHE A 67 -4.92 6.76 6.55
C PHE A 67 -4.56 6.05 5.24
N ALA A 68 -4.07 6.78 4.23
CA ALA A 68 -3.52 6.16 3.02
C ALA A 68 -2.36 5.21 3.34
N ALA A 69 -1.51 5.58 4.30
CA ALA A 69 -0.49 4.68 4.82
C ALA A 69 -1.07 3.48 5.58
N VAL A 70 -2.13 3.67 6.37
CA VAL A 70 -2.85 2.58 7.03
C VAL A 70 -3.38 1.58 5.99
N LEU A 71 -3.97 2.05 4.90
CA LEU A 71 -4.42 1.19 3.80
C LEU A 71 -3.27 0.43 3.14
N GLY A 72 -2.08 1.05 3.02
CA GLY A 72 -0.91 0.41 2.43
C GLY A 72 -0.23 -0.62 3.33
N GLU A 73 -0.15 -0.36 4.64
CA GLU A 73 0.66 -1.14 5.59
C GLU A 73 -0.19 -2.11 6.44
N CYS A 74 -1.44 -1.76 6.71
CA CYS A 74 -2.29 -2.48 7.67
C CYS A 74 -3.46 -3.22 7.02
N LEU A 75 -3.85 -2.92 5.78
CA LEU A 75 -4.94 -3.64 5.14
C LEU A 75 -4.52 -5.07 4.80
N ASP A 76 -5.16 -6.07 5.40
CA ASP A 76 -4.85 -7.49 5.18
C ASP A 76 -5.79 -8.15 4.17
N ASP A 77 -7.07 -7.76 4.13
CA ASP A 77 -8.04 -8.24 3.14
C ASP A 77 -9.24 -7.29 3.00
N VAL A 78 -9.98 -7.41 1.90
CA VAL A 78 -11.27 -6.74 1.68
C VAL A 78 -12.27 -7.74 1.12
N ARG A 79 -13.49 -7.77 1.64
CA ARG A 79 -14.56 -8.65 1.15
C ARG A 79 -15.84 -7.89 0.85
N VAL A 80 -16.58 -8.36 -0.15
CA VAL A 80 -17.91 -7.85 -0.43
C VAL A 80 -18.91 -8.51 0.50
N CYS A 81 -19.82 -7.72 1.06
CA CYS A 81 -20.89 -8.18 1.93
C CYS A 81 -22.21 -7.51 1.52
N LEU A 82 -23.31 -8.24 1.62
CA LEU A 82 -24.66 -7.68 1.59
C LEU A 82 -25.12 -7.47 3.03
N LEU A 83 -25.14 -6.22 3.48
CA LEU A 83 -25.50 -5.82 4.83
C LEU A 83 -26.89 -5.17 4.83
N ARG A 84 -27.88 -5.88 5.38
CA ARG A 84 -29.29 -5.44 5.48
C ARG A 84 -29.87 -4.96 4.14
N GLY A 85 -29.45 -5.59 3.05
CA GLY A 85 -29.87 -5.28 1.68
C GLY A 85 -29.01 -4.25 0.95
N ASP A 86 -28.10 -3.55 1.65
CA ASP A 86 -27.13 -2.65 1.05
C ASP A 86 -25.82 -3.40 0.75
N TRP A 87 -25.23 -3.17 -0.41
CA TRP A 87 -23.88 -3.67 -0.71
C TRP A 87 -22.84 -2.87 0.08
N VAL A 88 -21.88 -3.57 0.68
CA VAL A 88 -20.74 -2.96 1.38
C VAL A 88 -19.43 -3.68 1.07
N LEU A 89 -18.31 -2.96 1.16
CA LEU A 89 -16.98 -3.53 1.29
C LEU A 89 -16.57 -3.55 2.77
N LEU A 90 -16.20 -4.72 3.26
CA LEU A 90 -15.61 -4.90 4.59
C LEU A 90 -14.09 -4.91 4.46
N TYR A 91 -13.43 -3.90 5.02
CA TYR A 91 -11.98 -3.76 5.07
C TYR A 91 -11.46 -4.33 6.39
N ALA A 92 -10.58 -5.32 6.34
CA ALA A 92 -9.93 -5.89 7.52
C ALA A 92 -8.55 -5.28 7.70
N LEU A 93 -8.42 -4.42 8.72
CA LEU A 93 -7.21 -3.68 9.02
C LEU A 93 -6.52 -4.28 10.24
N ARG A 94 -5.25 -4.64 10.07
CA ARG A 94 -4.38 -5.18 11.11
C ARG A 94 -4.06 -4.12 12.17
N LYS A 95 -4.24 -4.47 13.44
CA LYS A 95 -3.72 -3.71 14.58
C LYS A 95 -2.70 -4.54 15.37
N PRO A 96 -1.64 -3.92 15.93
CA PRO A 96 -0.66 -4.65 16.73
C PRO A 96 -1.32 -5.29 17.96
N PHE A 97 -1.09 -6.59 18.16
CA PHE A 97 -1.53 -7.35 19.34
C PHE A 97 -3.06 -7.33 19.60
N GLN A 98 -3.85 -7.02 18.57
CA GLN A 98 -5.31 -6.96 18.64
C GLN A 98 -5.91 -7.70 17.43
N PRO A 99 -7.16 -8.18 17.53
CA PRO A 99 -7.90 -8.63 16.35
C PRO A 99 -7.95 -7.54 15.28
N HIS A 100 -8.19 -7.93 14.02
CA HIS A 100 -8.43 -6.99 12.94
C HIS A 100 -9.57 -6.02 13.31
N GLU A 101 -9.35 -4.74 13.02
CA GLU A 101 -10.39 -3.74 13.01
C GLU A 101 -11.07 -3.76 11.65
N PHE A 102 -12.41 -3.69 11.64
CA PHE A 102 -13.19 -3.78 10.42
C PHE A 102 -13.83 -2.45 10.09
N ARG A 103 -13.64 -1.98 8.86
CA ARG A 103 -14.33 -0.79 8.34
C ARG A 103 -15.30 -1.15 7.23
N ILE A 104 -16.43 -0.45 7.19
CA ILE A 104 -17.49 -0.60 6.21
C ILE A 104 -17.39 0.54 5.21
N GLY A 105 -17.07 0.23 3.95
CA GLY A 105 -17.26 1.12 2.81
C GLY A 105 -18.63 0.86 2.17
N TRP A 106 -19.53 1.83 2.21
CA TRP A 106 -20.91 1.68 1.73
C TRP A 106 -21.01 1.94 0.23
N ASP A 107 -21.89 1.22 -0.45
CA ASP A 107 -22.06 1.40 -1.90
C ASP A 107 -22.50 2.83 -2.25
N PRO A 108 -21.83 3.56 -3.17
CA PRO A 108 -22.17 4.96 -3.48
C PRO A 108 -23.59 5.15 -4.02
N ASP A 109 -24.21 4.13 -4.61
CA ASP A 109 -25.62 4.19 -5.03
C ASP A 109 -26.58 4.27 -3.83
N THR A 110 -26.09 4.09 -2.61
CA THR A 110 -26.84 4.26 -1.35
C THR A 110 -26.66 5.64 -0.72
N PHE A 111 -26.11 6.61 -1.47
CA PHE A 111 -25.89 8.01 -1.04
C PHE A 111 -27.12 8.63 -0.36
N GLY A 112 -28.30 8.44 -0.96
CA GLY A 112 -29.54 9.09 -0.57
C GLY A 112 -30.18 9.81 -1.75
N ALA A 113 -31.40 10.33 -1.56
CA ALA A 113 -32.12 11.07 -2.60
C ALA A 113 -31.61 12.50 -2.76
N ASP A 114 -31.15 13.10 -1.65
CA ASP A 114 -30.79 14.51 -1.56
C ASP A 114 -29.42 14.70 -0.91
N GLU A 115 -28.78 15.84 -1.18
CA GLU A 115 -27.57 16.24 -0.46
C GLU A 115 -27.89 16.54 1.02
N PRO A 116 -27.03 16.14 1.97
CA PRO A 116 -27.20 16.45 3.37
C PRO A 116 -27.23 17.95 3.67
N ALA A 117 -27.78 18.30 4.84
CA ALA A 117 -27.69 19.66 5.32
C ALA A 117 -26.22 20.11 5.40
N HIS A 118 -25.94 21.33 4.93
CA HIS A 118 -24.59 21.92 5.00
C HIS A 118 -23.51 21.12 4.23
N TRP A 119 -23.92 20.31 3.25
CA TRP A 119 -23.02 19.52 2.40
C TRP A 119 -21.85 20.32 1.82
N ASN A 120 -22.12 21.54 1.36
CA ASN A 120 -21.10 22.43 0.77
C ASN A 120 -20.03 22.92 1.75
N ALA A 121 -20.19 22.70 3.06
CA ALA A 121 -19.14 22.94 4.05
C ALA A 121 -18.05 21.84 4.05
N LEU A 122 -18.34 20.66 3.48
CA LEU A 122 -17.36 19.59 3.34
C LEU A 122 -16.37 19.89 2.20
N PRO A 123 -15.09 19.50 2.34
CA PRO A 123 -14.12 19.62 1.27
C PRO A 123 -14.58 18.86 0.03
N GLN A 124 -14.22 19.37 -1.14
CA GLN A 124 -14.59 18.75 -2.41
C GLN A 124 -14.14 17.28 -2.49
N ALA A 125 -12.92 16.97 -2.08
CA ALA A 125 -12.40 15.60 -2.09
C ALA A 125 -13.27 14.62 -1.29
N LEU A 126 -13.76 15.03 -0.11
CA LEU A 126 -14.66 14.22 0.71
C LEU A 126 -16.04 14.05 0.05
N ARG A 127 -16.59 15.12 -0.52
CA ARG A 127 -17.89 15.05 -1.24
C ARG A 127 -17.82 14.10 -2.43
N VAL A 128 -16.74 14.18 -3.21
CA VAL A 128 -16.52 13.28 -4.35
C VAL A 128 -16.33 11.84 -3.87
N PHE A 129 -15.54 11.60 -2.82
CA PHE A 129 -15.39 10.27 -2.22
C PHE A 129 -16.75 9.67 -1.82
N LEU A 130 -17.56 10.45 -1.10
CA LEU A 130 -18.87 10.02 -0.62
C LEU A 130 -19.88 9.76 -1.75
N GLY A 131 -19.79 10.52 -2.84
CA GLY A 131 -20.69 10.35 -4.00
C GLY A 131 -20.26 9.28 -5.01
N THR A 132 -18.99 8.86 -5.03
CA THR A 132 -18.45 8.06 -6.14
C THR A 132 -17.69 6.81 -5.73
N VAL A 133 -17.16 6.77 -4.50
CA VAL A 133 -16.32 5.66 -4.02
C VAL A 133 -17.07 4.86 -2.96
N HIS A 134 -17.40 5.52 -1.85
CA HIS A 134 -18.10 4.92 -0.71
C HIS A 134 -19.07 5.93 -0.12
N ALA A 135 -20.38 5.65 -0.10
CA ALA A 135 -21.39 6.49 0.57
C ALA A 135 -21.34 6.34 2.10
N GLY A 136 -20.16 6.55 2.68
CA GLY A 136 -19.81 6.35 4.08
C GLY A 136 -18.63 5.38 4.21
N PHE A 137 -17.73 5.66 5.16
CA PHE A 137 -16.62 4.78 5.52
C PHE A 137 -16.45 4.78 7.03
N THR A 138 -17.00 3.78 7.71
CA THR A 138 -17.18 3.81 9.18
C THR A 138 -16.72 2.51 9.83
N ASP A 139 -16.67 2.48 11.15
CA ASP A 139 -16.63 1.24 11.92
C ASP A 139 -17.96 0.45 11.78
N LEU A 140 -18.04 -0.72 12.43
CA LEU A 140 -19.17 -1.65 12.36
C LEU A 140 -20.50 -1.07 12.88
N ASP A 141 -20.44 -0.02 13.70
CA ASP A 141 -21.62 0.69 14.20
C ASP A 141 -22.26 1.64 13.16
N GLY A 142 -21.62 1.81 12.00
CA GLY A 142 -22.12 2.61 10.89
C GLY A 142 -21.86 4.13 11.01
N ILE A 143 -21.13 4.58 12.03
CA ILE A 143 -20.96 6.03 12.31
C ILE A 143 -19.60 6.43 12.88
N SER A 144 -18.89 5.50 13.53
CA SER A 144 -17.64 5.82 14.21
C SER A 144 -16.43 5.81 13.29
N PHE A 145 -15.43 6.61 13.67
CA PHE A 145 -14.08 6.67 13.13
C PHE A 145 -13.94 6.96 11.63
N GLY A 146 -14.94 7.54 11.01
CA GLY A 146 -14.88 7.97 9.61
C GLY A 146 -16.19 8.58 9.15
N PRO A 147 -16.26 9.05 7.90
CA PRO A 147 -17.41 9.79 7.44
C PRO A 147 -18.63 8.87 7.38
N THR A 148 -19.68 9.30 8.06
CA THR A 148 -21.01 8.68 8.03
C THR A 148 -21.61 8.74 6.64
N ARG A 149 -22.63 7.91 6.43
CA ARG A 149 -23.37 7.88 5.18
C ARG A 149 -24.09 9.21 4.94
N PRO A 150 -24.07 9.78 3.73
CA PRO A 150 -24.76 11.04 3.46
C PRO A 150 -26.25 11.01 3.86
N ARG A 151 -26.99 9.93 3.57
CA ARG A 151 -28.39 9.78 4.02
C ARG A 151 -28.61 9.83 5.53
N ASP A 152 -27.57 9.57 6.33
CA ASP A 152 -27.58 9.59 7.79
C ASP A 152 -26.87 10.84 8.36
N MET A 153 -26.32 11.72 7.51
CA MET A 153 -25.77 13.02 7.90
C MET A 153 -26.90 14.02 8.18
N LEU A 154 -27.39 13.98 9.41
CA LEU A 154 -28.49 14.82 9.87
C LEU A 154 -28.01 15.92 10.81
N THR A 155 -28.81 16.98 10.92
CA THR A 155 -28.55 18.06 11.89
C THR A 155 -28.76 17.56 13.31
N TYR A 156 -28.14 18.21 14.29
CA TYR A 156 -28.28 17.81 15.69
C TYR A 156 -29.71 17.95 16.20
N GLU A 157 -30.44 18.93 15.67
CA GLU A 157 -31.87 19.07 15.92
C GLU A 157 -32.66 17.87 15.36
N ALA A 158 -32.38 17.45 14.13
CA ALA A 158 -33.06 16.29 13.51
C ALA A 158 -32.72 14.96 14.21
N LEU A 159 -31.55 14.88 14.86
CA LEU A 159 -31.11 13.73 15.64
C LEU A 159 -31.50 13.80 17.13
N ASP A 160 -32.19 14.86 17.57
CA ASP A 160 -32.53 15.12 18.98
C ASP A 160 -31.31 15.01 19.93
N LEU A 161 -30.15 15.51 19.49
CA LEU A 161 -28.90 15.45 20.27
C LEU A 161 -28.80 16.62 21.25
N VAL A 162 -28.64 17.83 20.72
CA VAL A 162 -28.57 19.07 21.49
C VAL A 162 -29.18 20.21 20.68
N ALA A 163 -29.90 21.11 21.35
CA ALA A 163 -30.47 22.29 20.71
C ALA A 163 -29.41 23.31 20.26
N ARG A 164 -28.23 23.28 20.91
CA ARG A 164 -27.10 24.16 20.61
C ARG A 164 -25.80 23.53 21.06
N VAL A 165 -24.72 23.79 20.33
CA VAL A 165 -23.35 23.47 20.70
C VAL A 165 -22.70 24.73 21.26
N ARG A 166 -22.24 24.68 22.51
CA ARG A 166 -21.53 25.80 23.15
C ARG A 166 -20.14 25.92 22.57
N ASN A 167 -19.79 27.07 21.99
CA ASN A 167 -18.44 27.37 21.51
C ASN A 167 -17.75 28.33 22.49
N TRP A 168 -16.88 27.77 23.33
CA TRP A 168 -16.23 28.53 24.40
C TRP A 168 -15.26 29.60 23.89
N GLU A 169 -14.63 29.39 22.74
CA GLU A 169 -13.65 30.35 22.20
C GLU A 169 -14.31 31.51 21.44
N ALA A 170 -15.35 31.23 20.64
CA ALA A 170 -16.04 32.27 19.89
C ALA A 170 -17.02 33.08 20.76
N GLY A 171 -17.45 32.53 21.90
CA GLY A 171 -18.45 33.16 22.77
C GLY A 171 -19.87 33.17 22.18
N GLU A 172 -20.09 32.46 21.08
CA GLU A 172 -21.38 32.34 20.38
C GLU A 172 -21.77 30.87 20.20
N ASP A 173 -22.98 30.50 20.63
CA ASP A 173 -23.49 29.14 20.48
C ASP A 173 -23.84 28.83 19.02
N ILE A 174 -23.51 27.63 18.55
CA ILE A 174 -23.96 27.12 17.25
C ILE A 174 -25.30 26.43 17.43
N ALA A 175 -26.33 26.87 16.70
CA ALA A 175 -27.64 26.24 16.74
C ALA A 175 -27.58 24.78 16.25
N GLY A 176 -28.28 23.85 16.91
CA GLY A 176 -28.30 22.43 16.53
C GLY A 176 -28.84 22.17 15.12
N SER A 177 -29.68 23.08 14.59
CA SER A 177 -30.15 23.07 13.21
C SER A 177 -29.05 23.40 12.19
N ARG A 178 -27.93 23.96 12.63
CA ARG A 178 -26.78 24.38 11.81
C ARG A 178 -25.57 23.46 11.99
N ALA A 179 -25.60 22.53 12.95
CA ALA A 179 -24.57 21.52 13.17
C ALA A 179 -24.99 20.21 12.52
N THR A 180 -24.31 19.79 11.44
CA THR A 180 -24.58 18.50 10.77
C THR A 180 -23.54 17.48 11.12
N LEU A 181 -23.99 16.35 11.66
CA LEU A 181 -23.11 15.25 12.07
C LEU A 181 -22.40 14.65 10.86
N VAL A 182 -21.08 14.51 10.95
CA VAL A 182 -20.23 13.91 9.91
C VAL A 182 -19.65 12.58 10.38
N ALA A 183 -19.23 12.49 11.64
CA ALA A 183 -18.63 11.28 12.19
C ALA A 183 -18.74 11.26 13.72
N LYS A 184 -18.55 10.07 14.32
CA LYS A 184 -18.30 9.92 15.77
C LYS A 184 -16.86 9.50 16.04
N GLY A 185 -16.32 9.99 17.14
CA GLY A 185 -15.01 9.57 17.65
C GLY A 185 -15.14 8.58 18.80
N MET A 186 -14.12 8.56 19.66
CA MET A 186 -14.14 7.79 20.91
C MET A 186 -15.15 8.39 21.90
N GLY A 187 -15.85 7.50 22.62
CA GLY A 187 -16.88 7.91 23.59
C GLY A 187 -18.06 8.60 22.90
N ASP A 188 -18.59 9.65 23.52
CA ASP A 188 -19.71 10.43 22.98
C ASP A 188 -19.26 11.66 22.17
N THR A 189 -18.02 11.65 21.67
CA THR A 189 -17.48 12.75 20.86
C THR A 189 -18.04 12.72 19.44
N ARG A 190 -18.36 13.90 18.91
CA ARG A 190 -18.96 14.05 17.58
C ARG A 190 -18.20 15.08 16.77
N TYR A 191 -18.13 14.82 15.48
CA TYR A 191 -17.56 15.71 14.49
C TYR A 191 -18.68 16.23 13.61
N PHE A 192 -18.77 17.55 13.46
CA PHE A 192 -19.83 18.18 12.67
C PHE A 192 -19.30 19.31 11.80
N VAL A 193 -20.00 19.56 10.70
CA VAL A 193 -19.81 20.79 9.92
C VAL A 193 -20.93 21.77 10.22
N SER A 194 -20.58 23.05 10.16
CA SER A 194 -21.52 24.15 10.29
C SER A 194 -21.07 25.33 9.42
N PRO A 195 -22.00 26.06 8.80
CA PRO A 195 -21.72 27.31 8.09
C PRO A 195 -21.25 28.44 9.03
N ASP A 196 -21.39 28.26 10.35
CA ASP A 196 -20.89 29.19 11.36
C ASP A 196 -19.42 28.95 11.70
N LEU A 197 -18.82 27.86 11.19
CA LEU A 197 -17.40 27.57 11.35
C LEU A 197 -16.58 28.22 10.24
N PRO A 198 -15.31 28.59 10.51
CA PRO A 198 -14.39 29.01 9.46
C PRO A 198 -14.26 27.96 8.35
N GLY A 199 -14.08 28.41 7.11
CA GLY A 199 -13.90 27.52 5.97
C GLY A 199 -12.72 26.55 6.16
N GLY A 200 -12.91 25.29 5.78
CA GLY A 200 -11.90 24.24 5.94
C GLY A 200 -11.76 23.68 7.36
N THR A 201 -12.64 24.08 8.29
CA THR A 201 -12.63 23.57 9.67
C THR A 201 -13.79 22.62 9.95
N ILE A 202 -13.64 21.84 11.01
CA ILE A 202 -14.67 20.93 11.53
C ILE A 202 -14.86 21.19 13.02
N GLY A 203 -16.12 21.11 13.47
CA GLY A 203 -16.45 21.16 14.88
C GLY A 203 -16.18 19.81 15.52
N TRP A 204 -15.55 19.81 16.69
CA TRP A 204 -15.45 18.65 17.56
C TRP A 204 -16.18 19.00 18.86
N GLU A 205 -17.21 18.25 19.20
CA GLU A 205 -17.90 18.44 20.48
C GLU A 205 -17.92 17.19 21.35
N ALA A 206 -17.83 17.45 22.65
CA ALA A 206 -18.08 16.51 23.73
C ALA A 206 -19.13 17.12 24.67
N ASP A 207 -20.18 16.36 24.98
CA ASP A 207 -21.25 16.77 25.91
C ASP A 207 -21.90 18.13 25.57
N GLY A 208 -22.03 18.43 24.27
CA GLY A 208 -22.63 19.67 23.77
C GLY A 208 -21.71 20.90 23.87
N ASN A 209 -20.42 20.69 24.14
CA ASN A 209 -19.41 21.75 24.21
C ASN A 209 -18.33 21.49 23.16
N MET A 210 -17.97 22.54 22.43
CA MET A 210 -16.80 22.57 21.56
C MET A 210 -15.79 23.60 22.08
N ASP A 211 -14.51 23.27 21.91
CA ASP A 211 -13.42 24.22 22.04
C ASP A 211 -13.21 24.95 20.71
N LYS A 212 -11.97 25.03 20.24
CA LYS A 212 -11.64 25.58 18.92
C LYS A 212 -12.07 24.64 17.79
N PRO A 213 -12.52 25.18 16.64
CA PRO A 213 -12.64 24.42 15.41
C PRO A 213 -11.31 23.75 15.06
N LEU A 214 -11.36 22.51 14.60
CA LEU A 214 -10.18 21.76 14.16
C LEU A 214 -9.97 21.95 12.66
N ASP A 215 -8.74 21.81 12.21
CA ASP A 215 -8.44 21.65 10.78
C ASP A 215 -9.11 20.36 10.28
N LEU A 216 -10.00 20.48 9.29
CA LEU A 216 -10.83 19.35 8.87
C LEU A 216 -10.01 18.20 8.26
N PRO A 217 -9.08 18.45 7.30
CA PRO A 217 -8.21 17.40 6.79
C PRO A 217 -7.48 16.65 7.91
N GLN A 218 -6.78 17.36 8.79
CA GLN A 218 -6.02 16.74 9.88
C GLN A 218 -6.92 15.95 10.83
N ALA A 219 -8.05 16.53 11.25
CA ALA A 219 -8.98 15.88 12.18
C ALA A 219 -9.60 14.60 11.59
N LEU A 220 -9.93 14.61 10.30
CA LEU A 220 -10.47 13.43 9.61
C LEU A 220 -9.40 12.34 9.47
N ASP A 221 -8.18 12.71 9.10
CA ASP A 221 -7.06 11.77 8.96
C ASP A 221 -6.70 11.10 10.30
N ASP A 222 -6.64 11.89 11.37
CA ASP A 222 -6.38 11.41 12.73
C ASP A 222 -7.48 10.47 13.21
N LEU A 223 -8.74 10.82 12.94
CA LEU A 223 -9.90 10.01 13.30
C LEU A 223 -9.89 8.66 12.58
N MET A 224 -9.66 8.66 11.26
CA MET A 224 -9.65 7.44 10.46
C MET A 224 -8.42 6.56 10.77
N SER A 225 -7.29 7.18 11.11
CA SER A 225 -6.04 6.49 11.44
C SER A 225 -5.93 6.10 12.92
N TYR A 226 -6.97 6.35 13.72
CA TYR A 226 -6.91 6.17 15.17
C TYR A 226 -6.57 4.73 15.59
N GLY A 227 -5.54 4.60 16.43
CA GLY A 227 -5.10 3.33 16.98
C GLY A 227 -4.35 2.42 16.00
N PHE A 228 -4.03 2.88 14.79
CA PHE A 228 -3.10 2.20 13.89
C PHE A 228 -1.67 2.66 14.14
N GLN A 229 -0.76 1.69 14.20
CA GLN A 229 0.66 1.91 14.33
C GLN A 229 1.31 1.61 12.97
N LEU A 230 1.83 2.64 12.32
CA LEU A 230 2.53 2.51 11.05
C LEU A 230 4.01 2.21 11.31
N GLU A 231 4.64 1.48 10.39
CA GLU A 231 6.08 1.19 10.50
C GLU A 231 6.91 2.47 10.47
N ARG A 232 6.44 3.48 9.72
CA ARG A 232 7.05 4.81 9.65
C ARG A 232 6.97 5.61 10.96
N ASP A 233 6.05 5.26 11.86
CA ASP A 233 5.86 5.94 13.14
C ASP A 233 6.69 5.29 14.25
N LEU A 234 7.24 4.10 14.01
CA LEU A 234 8.12 3.46 14.97
C LEU A 234 9.38 4.32 15.11
N PRO A 235 9.77 4.71 16.34
CA PRO A 235 11.07 5.32 16.54
C PRO A 235 12.13 4.36 15.94
N PRO A 236 13.16 4.89 15.26
CA PRO A 236 14.21 4.05 14.70
C PRO A 236 14.70 3.14 15.81
N ALA A 237 14.64 1.83 15.57
CA ALA A 237 15.04 0.85 16.56
C ALA A 237 16.40 1.29 17.14
N PRO A 238 16.56 1.34 18.48
CA PRO A 238 17.85 1.67 19.06
C PRO A 238 18.86 0.75 18.39
N ALA A 239 19.90 1.33 17.78
CA ALA A 239 20.86 0.61 16.95
C ALA A 239 21.24 -0.68 17.67
N ALA A 240 20.70 -1.80 17.17
CA ALA A 240 21.06 -3.09 17.72
C ALA A 240 22.58 -3.17 17.63
N PRO A 241 23.27 -3.67 18.67
CA PRO A 241 24.69 -3.95 18.55
C PRO A 241 24.85 -4.74 17.24
N ALA A 242 25.77 -4.28 16.38
CA ALA A 242 25.92 -4.83 15.04
C ALA A 242 25.89 -6.36 15.13
N PRO A 243 24.98 -7.03 14.41
CA PRO A 243 24.80 -8.46 14.56
C PRO A 243 26.15 -9.13 14.35
N THR A 244 26.50 -10.03 15.25
CA THR A 244 27.75 -10.75 15.13
C THR A 244 27.76 -11.52 13.80
N PRO A 245 28.93 -11.75 13.19
CA PRO A 245 29.01 -12.52 11.93
C PRO A 245 28.28 -13.87 11.97
N ASP A 246 28.15 -14.46 13.15
CA ASP A 246 27.44 -15.73 13.37
C ASP A 246 25.92 -15.57 13.46
N GLU A 247 25.41 -14.45 13.97
CA GLU A 247 23.98 -14.12 13.96
C GLU A 247 23.50 -13.78 12.55
N LEU A 248 24.33 -13.07 11.77
CA LEU A 248 24.11 -12.84 10.34
C LEU A 248 24.06 -14.16 9.56
N ARG A 249 24.97 -15.11 9.81
CA ARG A 249 24.92 -16.45 9.19
C ARG A 249 23.64 -17.20 9.53
N ARG A 250 23.24 -17.26 10.81
CA ARG A 250 22.02 -17.96 11.24
C ARG A 250 20.73 -17.33 10.71
N ALA A 251 20.69 -16.01 10.57
CA ALA A 251 19.55 -15.32 9.97
C ALA A 251 19.45 -15.60 8.46
N ILE A 252 20.59 -15.66 7.76
CA ILE A 252 20.65 -16.00 6.33
C ILE A 252 20.29 -17.49 6.07
N GLU A 253 20.54 -18.35 7.04
CA GLU A 253 20.24 -19.80 6.99
C GLU A 253 18.78 -20.13 7.37
N SER A 254 18.06 -19.24 8.07
CA SER A 254 16.72 -19.53 8.61
C SER A 254 15.53 -19.01 7.78
N VAL A 255 15.78 -18.24 6.71
CA VAL A 255 14.73 -17.83 5.77
C VAL A 255 14.47 -18.97 4.78
N PRO A 256 13.23 -19.49 4.66
CA PRO A 256 12.88 -20.44 3.61
C PRO A 256 13.07 -19.76 2.25
N ARG A 257 14.12 -20.12 1.52
CA ARG A 257 14.40 -19.57 0.21
C ARG A 257 13.44 -20.24 -0.79
N ALA A 258 12.58 -19.43 -1.42
CA ALA A 258 11.73 -19.91 -2.49
C ALA A 258 12.61 -20.39 -3.65
N ALA A 259 12.44 -21.63 -4.09
CA ALA A 259 13.20 -22.20 -5.19
C ALA A 259 13.00 -21.35 -6.46
N ARG A 260 14.09 -20.85 -7.01
CA ARG A 260 14.09 -20.09 -8.25
C ARG A 260 13.91 -21.03 -9.44
N ALA A 261 13.23 -20.56 -10.49
CA ALA A 261 13.16 -21.32 -11.74
C ALA A 261 14.58 -21.48 -12.32
N VAL A 262 15.03 -22.74 -12.43
CA VAL A 262 16.34 -23.10 -13.01
C VAL A 262 16.20 -23.17 -14.52
N VAL A 263 16.95 -22.33 -15.22
CA VAL A 263 17.01 -22.34 -16.68
C VAL A 263 18.47 -22.52 -17.10
N TRP A 264 18.72 -23.58 -17.86
CA TRP A 264 20.02 -23.84 -18.48
C TRP A 264 19.88 -23.94 -19.99
N ASN A 265 20.95 -23.60 -20.69
CA ASN A 265 21.06 -23.73 -22.14
C ASN A 265 22.23 -24.65 -22.48
N ARG A 266 21.94 -25.78 -23.15
CA ARG A 266 22.96 -26.77 -23.53
C ARG A 266 23.94 -26.26 -24.60
N GLU A 267 23.53 -25.25 -25.36
CA GLU A 267 24.35 -24.66 -26.43
C GLU A 267 25.17 -23.47 -25.92
N LEU A 268 24.89 -22.98 -24.71
CA LEU A 268 25.64 -21.90 -24.10
C LEU A 268 27.00 -22.44 -23.62
N THR A 269 28.08 -21.78 -24.04
CA THR A 269 29.43 -22.03 -23.53
C THR A 269 29.86 -20.90 -22.61
N GLU A 270 30.87 -21.13 -21.77
CA GLU A 270 31.42 -20.08 -20.91
C GLU A 270 31.87 -18.85 -21.71
N ASN A 271 32.52 -19.05 -22.86
CA ASN A 271 32.96 -17.96 -23.74
C ASN A 271 31.78 -17.17 -24.33
N ALA A 272 30.72 -17.87 -24.75
CA ALA A 272 29.50 -17.23 -25.22
C ALA A 272 28.79 -16.46 -24.09
N ALA A 273 28.81 -16.99 -22.87
CA ALA A 273 28.28 -16.31 -21.70
C ALA A 273 29.06 -15.02 -21.38
N ARG A 274 30.40 -15.07 -21.38
CA ARG A 274 31.24 -13.88 -21.19
C ARG A 274 31.04 -12.84 -22.28
N ALA A 275 30.92 -13.27 -23.55
CA ALA A 275 30.66 -12.36 -24.66
C ALA A 275 29.29 -11.67 -24.49
N ARG A 276 28.24 -12.44 -24.18
CA ARG A 276 26.90 -11.91 -24.01
C ARG A 276 26.78 -10.98 -22.81
N THR A 277 27.41 -11.31 -21.68
CA THR A 277 27.48 -10.42 -20.52
C THR A 277 28.11 -9.07 -20.89
N ARG A 278 29.22 -9.07 -21.65
CA ARG A 278 29.84 -7.83 -22.14
C ARG A 278 28.91 -7.03 -23.06
N ASP A 279 28.17 -7.69 -23.95
CA ASP A 279 27.20 -7.02 -24.81
C ASP A 279 26.04 -6.39 -24.02
N LEU A 280 25.56 -7.05 -22.97
CA LEU A 280 24.49 -6.54 -22.10
C LEU A 280 24.96 -5.32 -21.30
N VAL A 281 26.19 -5.38 -20.76
CA VAL A 281 26.80 -4.24 -20.06
C VAL A 281 27.02 -3.08 -21.02
N ALA A 282 27.53 -3.33 -22.23
CA ALA A 282 27.72 -2.29 -23.25
C ALA A 282 26.40 -1.62 -23.67
N GLN A 283 25.33 -2.38 -23.86
CA GLN A 283 23.99 -1.84 -24.13
C GLN A 283 23.49 -0.94 -23.00
N LEU A 284 23.71 -1.35 -21.75
CA LEU A 284 23.34 -0.54 -20.60
C LEU A 284 24.12 0.78 -20.57
N LEU A 285 25.43 0.74 -20.78
CA LEU A 285 26.26 1.95 -20.80
C LEU A 285 25.89 2.90 -21.94
N ASP A 286 25.59 2.36 -23.12
CA ASP A 286 25.11 3.14 -24.26
C ASP A 286 23.78 3.83 -23.93
N GLY A 287 22.85 3.09 -23.30
CA GLY A 287 21.59 3.64 -22.81
C GLY A 287 21.75 4.72 -21.73
N LEU A 288 22.84 4.66 -20.95
CA LEU A 288 23.24 5.68 -19.97
C LEU A 288 24.04 6.84 -20.59
N GLY A 289 24.18 6.89 -21.91
CA GLY A 289 24.89 7.96 -22.61
C GLY A 289 26.42 7.87 -22.52
N GLY A 290 26.98 6.73 -22.10
CA GLY A 290 28.42 6.46 -22.12
C GLY A 290 29.26 7.21 -21.07
N GLN A 291 28.63 7.93 -20.14
CA GLN A 291 29.33 8.75 -19.15
C GLN A 291 29.61 8.03 -17.82
N MET A 292 29.02 6.85 -17.61
CA MET A 292 29.19 6.03 -16.41
C MET A 292 30.54 5.28 -16.45
N VAL A 293 31.33 5.37 -15.39
CA VAL A 293 32.59 4.62 -15.27
C VAL A 293 32.31 3.28 -14.59
N LEU A 294 32.86 2.20 -15.14
CA LEU A 294 32.77 0.84 -14.58
C LEU A 294 34.06 0.48 -13.85
N ARG A 295 33.94 -0.02 -12.62
CA ARG A 295 35.03 -0.72 -11.91
C ARG A 295 34.60 -2.14 -11.59
N THR A 296 35.48 -3.11 -11.75
CA THR A 296 35.18 -4.52 -11.44
C THR A 296 35.22 -4.75 -9.93
N ASP A 297 34.26 -5.50 -9.38
CA ASP A 297 34.18 -5.78 -7.93
C ASP A 297 35.22 -6.82 -7.48
N ASP A 298 35.59 -7.78 -8.35
CA ASP A 298 36.59 -8.81 -8.04
C ASP A 298 37.34 -9.34 -9.28
N GLY A 299 38.62 -9.66 -9.16
CA GLY A 299 39.47 -10.12 -10.26
C GLY A 299 39.65 -9.10 -11.41
N PRO A 300 40.41 -9.47 -12.47
CA PRO A 300 40.70 -8.56 -13.58
C PRO A 300 39.45 -8.17 -14.41
N ASN A 301 38.36 -8.93 -14.31
CA ASN A 301 37.15 -8.74 -15.13
C ASN A 301 35.83 -8.72 -14.34
N GLY A 302 35.83 -8.88 -13.01
CA GLY A 302 34.57 -8.98 -12.24
C GLY A 302 33.90 -10.35 -12.29
N GLU A 303 34.50 -11.33 -12.98
CA GLU A 303 33.87 -12.58 -13.41
C GLU A 303 34.12 -13.73 -12.43
N THR A 304 33.05 -14.41 -12.01
CA THR A 304 33.12 -15.63 -11.19
C THR A 304 32.24 -16.71 -11.81
N VAL A 305 32.76 -17.93 -11.95
CA VAL A 305 31.97 -19.10 -12.34
C VAL A 305 31.58 -19.85 -11.09
N LEU A 306 30.27 -20.00 -10.87
CA LEU A 306 29.69 -20.59 -9.67
C LEU A 306 28.89 -21.85 -10.04
N PRO A 307 28.84 -22.86 -9.15
CA PRO A 307 27.86 -23.93 -9.25
C PRO A 307 26.45 -23.33 -9.34
N PHE A 308 25.61 -23.83 -10.24
CA PHE A 308 24.24 -23.35 -10.34
C PHE A 308 23.42 -23.93 -9.19
N ASP A 309 22.86 -23.07 -8.35
CA ASP A 309 21.84 -23.43 -7.37
C ASP A 309 20.49 -22.76 -7.68
N ASP A 310 19.40 -23.31 -7.12
CA ASP A 310 18.05 -22.72 -7.23
C ASP A 310 17.72 -21.77 -6.09
N ASP A 311 18.72 -21.23 -5.39
CA ASP A 311 18.57 -20.52 -4.12
C ASP A 311 17.93 -21.33 -2.97
N ALA A 312 17.21 -22.43 -3.22
CA ALA A 312 16.63 -23.33 -2.21
C ALA A 312 17.61 -24.41 -1.72
N GLY A 313 18.87 -24.34 -2.18
CA GLY A 313 19.96 -25.22 -1.76
C GLY A 313 20.15 -26.46 -2.64
N ASN A 314 19.41 -26.59 -3.75
CA ASN A 314 19.67 -27.65 -4.73
C ASN A 314 20.78 -27.21 -5.68
N ILE A 315 21.89 -27.95 -5.70
CA ILE A 315 23.00 -27.72 -6.62
C ILE A 315 22.81 -28.59 -7.86
N TYR A 316 22.85 -27.97 -9.04
CA TYR A 316 22.73 -28.65 -10.33
C TYR A 316 24.10 -28.92 -10.94
N GLN A 317 24.21 -29.95 -11.79
CA GLN A 317 25.43 -30.26 -12.54
C GLN A 317 25.64 -29.33 -13.75
N VAL A 318 25.43 -28.03 -13.55
CA VAL A 318 25.68 -26.96 -14.51
C VAL A 318 26.31 -25.79 -13.75
N ASP A 319 27.09 -24.99 -14.45
CA ASP A 319 27.74 -23.79 -13.92
C ASP A 319 27.00 -22.53 -14.41
N ARG A 320 27.19 -21.42 -13.71
CA ARG A 320 26.75 -20.09 -14.13
C ARG A 320 27.90 -19.10 -14.01
N LEU A 321 28.01 -18.23 -15.01
CA LEU A 321 28.86 -17.05 -14.96
C LEU A 321 28.08 -15.92 -14.31
N GLU A 322 28.64 -15.36 -13.24
CA GLU A 322 28.24 -14.09 -12.64
C GLU A 322 29.35 -13.06 -12.85
N THR A 323 28.98 -11.80 -13.11
CA THR A 323 29.92 -10.70 -13.26
C THR A 323 29.44 -9.48 -12.50
N ARG A 324 30.31 -8.91 -11.67
CA ARG A 324 29.97 -7.80 -10.75
C ARG A 324 30.80 -6.55 -11.03
N TYR A 325 30.11 -5.41 -11.06
CA TYR A 325 30.67 -4.11 -11.32
C TYR A 325 30.17 -3.07 -10.32
N PHE A 326 31.03 -2.10 -10.00
CA PHE A 326 30.65 -0.80 -9.49
C PHE A 326 30.38 0.14 -10.65
N LEU A 327 29.30 0.91 -10.54
CA LEU A 327 28.91 1.96 -11.46
C LEU A 327 29.20 3.30 -10.78
N ASP A 328 30.14 4.07 -11.32
CA ASP A 328 30.50 5.39 -10.79
C ASP A 328 29.89 6.49 -11.69
N PRO A 329 28.88 7.24 -11.20
CA PRO A 329 28.26 8.34 -11.94
C PRO A 329 29.24 9.46 -12.28
N PRO A 330 29.07 10.15 -13.42
CA PRO A 330 29.80 11.37 -13.72
C PRO A 330 29.42 12.49 -12.73
N PRO A 331 30.39 13.22 -12.15
CA PRO A 331 30.07 14.40 -11.34
C PRO A 331 29.32 15.46 -12.18
N PRO A 332 28.31 16.16 -11.63
CA PRO A 332 27.88 16.20 -10.23
C PRO A 332 26.73 15.23 -9.88
N ASP A 333 26.48 14.21 -10.69
CA ASP A 333 25.32 13.34 -10.51
C ASP A 333 25.45 12.47 -9.25
N ARG A 334 24.31 12.22 -8.61
CA ARG A 334 24.22 11.34 -7.44
C ARG A 334 23.87 9.91 -7.85
N ALA A 335 24.38 8.91 -7.13
CA ALA A 335 24.17 7.50 -7.47
C ALA A 335 22.71 7.04 -7.33
N ASP A 336 21.93 7.70 -6.47
CA ASP A 336 20.55 7.37 -6.14
C ASP A 336 19.55 7.59 -7.29
N ILE A 337 19.88 8.43 -8.28
CA ILE A 337 19.01 8.68 -9.45
C ILE A 337 19.08 7.54 -10.48
N TYR A 338 20.19 6.81 -10.53
CA TYR A 338 20.51 5.88 -11.60
C TYR A 338 19.70 4.57 -11.58
N PRO A 339 19.31 3.97 -10.44
CA PRO A 339 18.43 2.80 -10.43
C PRO A 339 17.16 3.01 -11.27
N SER A 340 16.53 4.17 -11.17
CA SER A 340 15.33 4.52 -11.94
C SER A 340 15.61 4.68 -13.44
N VAL A 341 16.77 5.26 -13.79
CA VAL A 341 17.20 5.41 -15.20
C VAL A 341 17.51 4.05 -15.82
N ILE A 342 18.20 3.18 -15.08
CA ILE A 342 18.57 1.83 -15.51
C ILE A 342 17.33 0.97 -15.72
N VAL A 343 16.35 1.03 -14.81
CA VAL A 343 15.05 0.36 -14.97
C VAL A 343 14.37 0.76 -16.28
N ARG A 344 14.30 2.06 -16.60
CA ARG A 344 13.70 2.55 -17.85
C ARG A 344 14.44 2.07 -19.10
N ILE A 345 15.77 1.93 -19.03
CA ILE A 345 16.57 1.36 -20.13
C ILE A 345 16.17 -0.10 -20.33
N TRP A 346 16.11 -0.90 -19.25
CA TRP A 346 15.70 -2.30 -19.31
C TRP A 346 14.28 -2.50 -19.85
N GLU A 347 13.33 -1.66 -19.42
CA GLU A 347 11.95 -1.67 -19.94
C GLU A 347 11.90 -1.34 -21.44
N ARG A 348 12.72 -0.39 -21.92
CA ARG A 348 12.82 -0.06 -23.36
C ARG A 348 13.34 -1.22 -24.19
N HIS A 349 14.20 -2.07 -23.62
CA HIS A 349 14.65 -3.31 -24.25
C HIS A 349 13.63 -4.45 -24.14
N GLY A 350 12.46 -4.22 -23.53
CA GLY A 350 11.39 -5.21 -23.37
C GLY A 350 11.69 -6.27 -22.33
N TRP A 351 12.59 -6.00 -21.37
CA TRP A 351 12.95 -6.95 -20.33
C TRP A 351 11.93 -6.97 -19.20
N LYS A 352 11.81 -8.11 -18.51
CA LYS A 352 10.94 -8.21 -17.33
C LYS A 352 11.67 -7.60 -16.14
N VAL A 353 11.15 -6.50 -15.60
CA VAL A 353 11.80 -5.75 -14.50
C VAL A 353 10.99 -5.84 -13.21
N THR A 354 11.69 -5.95 -12.09
CA THR A 354 11.14 -5.80 -10.73
C THR A 354 12.00 -4.81 -9.97
N LEU A 355 11.38 -3.80 -9.35
CA LEU A 355 12.05 -2.81 -8.53
C LEU A 355 11.55 -2.91 -7.09
N ALA A 356 12.46 -2.95 -6.13
CA ALA A 356 12.18 -2.90 -4.71
C ALA A 356 13.06 -1.82 -4.06
N ALA A 357 12.51 -1.12 -3.09
CA ALA A 357 13.25 -0.15 -2.28
C ALA A 357 12.88 -0.36 -0.82
N ASP A 358 13.88 -0.34 0.06
CA ASP A 358 13.73 -0.44 1.51
C ASP A 358 14.69 0.54 2.20
N ALA A 359 14.68 0.54 3.54
CA ALA A 359 15.59 1.38 4.33
C ALA A 359 17.08 1.03 4.12
N ALA A 360 17.39 -0.15 3.58
CA ALA A 360 18.76 -0.58 3.28
C ALA A 360 19.20 -0.21 1.86
N GLY A 361 18.30 0.26 0.98
CA GLY A 361 18.62 0.81 -0.33
C GLY A 361 17.65 0.41 -1.45
N ILE A 362 18.09 0.58 -2.70
CA ILE A 362 17.29 0.27 -3.89
C ILE A 362 17.84 -0.98 -4.56
N VAL A 363 16.98 -1.93 -4.92
CA VAL A 363 17.33 -3.12 -5.70
C VAL A 363 16.41 -3.23 -6.91
N ALA A 364 16.98 -3.17 -8.10
CA ALA A 364 16.30 -3.42 -9.36
C ALA A 364 16.80 -4.74 -9.95
N ARG A 365 15.89 -5.57 -10.46
CA ARG A 365 16.23 -6.81 -11.18
C ARG A 365 15.58 -6.80 -12.55
N ALA A 366 16.30 -7.20 -13.58
CA ALA A 366 15.77 -7.44 -14.90
C ALA A 366 16.12 -8.85 -15.39
N GLN A 367 15.24 -9.41 -16.20
CA GLN A 367 15.47 -10.67 -16.91
C GLN A 367 15.32 -10.46 -18.42
N THR A 368 16.35 -10.86 -19.16
CA THR A 368 16.36 -10.83 -20.63
C THR A 368 15.59 -12.02 -21.22
N SER A 369 15.25 -11.96 -22.52
CA SER A 369 14.59 -13.06 -23.21
C SER A 369 15.44 -14.34 -23.30
N ASP A 370 16.76 -14.20 -23.25
CA ASP A 370 17.75 -15.28 -23.18
C ASP A 370 18.12 -15.67 -21.73
N TRP A 371 17.30 -15.28 -20.75
CA TRP A 371 17.39 -15.68 -19.34
C TRP A 371 18.64 -15.20 -18.58
N TYR A 372 19.30 -14.16 -19.08
CA TYR A 372 20.28 -13.43 -18.26
C TYR A 372 19.53 -12.59 -17.24
N GLU A 373 20.12 -12.49 -16.07
CA GLU A 373 19.60 -11.66 -15.01
C GLU A 373 20.56 -10.55 -14.71
N LEU A 374 20.01 -9.35 -14.59
CA LEU A 374 20.75 -8.17 -14.20
C LEU A 374 20.17 -7.70 -12.88
N THR A 375 21.03 -7.45 -11.90
CA THR A 375 20.65 -6.88 -10.61
C THR A 375 21.43 -5.60 -10.41
N VAL A 376 20.72 -4.50 -10.21
CA VAL A 376 21.31 -3.24 -9.77
C VAL A 376 20.94 -3.02 -8.31
N THR A 377 21.94 -2.68 -7.51
CA THR A 377 21.80 -2.42 -6.08
C THR A 377 22.43 -1.08 -5.76
N HIS A 378 21.67 -0.19 -5.13
CA HIS A 378 22.15 1.08 -4.59
C HIS A 378 22.07 1.03 -3.06
N ARG A 379 23.22 1.00 -2.39
CA ARG A 379 23.35 1.03 -0.92
C ARG A 379 24.55 1.87 -0.52
N ASP A 380 24.43 2.67 0.54
CA ASP A 380 25.52 3.49 1.06
C ASP A 380 26.24 4.33 -0.02
N ASP A 381 25.46 5.01 -0.87
CA ASP A 381 25.93 5.83 -2.01
C ASP A 381 26.76 5.04 -3.06
N THR A 382 26.68 3.72 -3.02
CA THR A 382 27.40 2.81 -3.93
C THR A 382 26.40 2.12 -4.85
N LEU A 383 26.62 2.27 -6.16
CA LEU A 383 25.83 1.60 -7.18
C LEU A 383 26.58 0.37 -7.69
N ARG A 384 25.95 -0.80 -7.60
CA ARG A 384 26.50 -2.08 -8.06
C ARG A 384 25.62 -2.70 -9.11
N LEU A 385 26.23 -3.30 -10.12
CA LEU A 385 25.59 -4.11 -11.16
C LEU A 385 26.13 -5.54 -11.07
N SER A 386 25.24 -6.52 -10.94
CA SER A 386 25.55 -7.93 -11.17
C SER A 386 24.83 -8.40 -12.43
N VAL A 387 25.53 -9.15 -13.28
CA VAL A 387 24.98 -9.81 -14.47
C VAL A 387 25.27 -11.29 -14.37
N ALA A 388 24.24 -12.11 -14.49
CA ALA A 388 24.35 -13.52 -14.21
C ALA A 388 23.63 -14.34 -15.30
N SER A 389 24.41 -15.17 -16.00
CA SER A 389 23.99 -16.01 -17.15
C SER A 389 23.03 -17.15 -16.76
N PRO A 390 22.27 -17.75 -17.69
CA PRO A 390 21.62 -19.03 -17.42
C PRO A 390 22.66 -20.14 -17.26
N GLY A 391 22.25 -21.29 -16.71
CA GLY A 391 23.16 -22.42 -16.49
C GLY A 391 23.75 -22.95 -17.80
N PHE A 392 25.00 -23.37 -17.78
CA PHE A 392 25.68 -24.04 -18.89
C PHE A 392 26.54 -25.21 -18.41
N HIS A 393 26.78 -26.18 -19.28
CA HIS A 393 27.75 -27.24 -19.00
C HIS A 393 29.15 -26.75 -19.38
N ARG A 394 30.11 -26.90 -18.47
CA ARG A 394 31.52 -26.81 -18.86
C ARG A 394 31.81 -27.91 -19.86
N SER A 395 32.24 -27.52 -21.05
CA SER A 395 32.91 -28.46 -21.94
C SER A 395 34.22 -28.90 -21.27
N PRO A 396 34.55 -30.20 -21.28
CA PRO A 396 35.76 -30.72 -20.66
C PRO A 396 37.05 -30.16 -21.26
#